data_AF-A0A928K440-F1
#
_entry.id   AF-A0A928K440-F1
#
_cell.length_a   1.000
_cell.length_b   1.000
_cell.length_c   1.000
_cell.angle_alpha   90.00
_cell.angle_beta   90.00
_cell.angle_gamma   90.00
#
_symmetry.space_group_name_H-M   'P 1'
#
loop_
_entity.id
_entity.type
_entity.pdbx_description
1 polymer ?
#
loop_
_entity_poly.entity_id
_entity_poly.type
_entity_poly.pdbx_seq_one_letter_code
_entity_poly.pdbx_strand_id
1 'polypeptide(L)'
;MSGYDDRNPKDFCDMPVRVTVDYINHDRDRYEKIAMSDTERLFLDCDSGEIEYTCVDNVFERRTTHKVTDVHSALVLMEMFYTCVIQFLKFEKEKLDRNEFSKTYRIDAEMRDGSRMTYTGSYNRDGLPDRWGEILYFVENTLFAEREQNMFDRRVYGIPAGAHNGNYIYCGVRFEGGSRVYHYIADRDVYSVGDIVMVPVGSYGHISEAEIVSVEYFGEKDVPWPIELTKHIICCQEDWDDDSDFDDDLCL
;
A
#
# COMPACT_ATOMS: atom_id res chain seq x y z
N MET A 1 -36.04 -11.95 -13.96
CA MET A 1 -36.58 -11.83 -12.59
C MET A 1 -35.38 -11.95 -11.67
N SER A 2 -34.74 -10.82 -11.40
CA SER A 2 -34.95 -9.96 -10.21
C SER A 2 -34.30 -10.59 -8.99
N GLY A 3 -33.20 -9.97 -8.57
CA GLY A 3 -32.48 -10.27 -7.33
C GLY A 3 -31.49 -9.16 -6.93
N TYR A 4 -31.54 -7.99 -7.57
CA TYR A 4 -30.61 -6.88 -7.30
C TYR A 4 -31.30 -5.63 -6.71
N ASP A 5 -32.58 -5.70 -6.36
CA ASP A 5 -33.34 -4.53 -5.95
C ASP A 5 -34.29 -4.85 -4.79
N ASP A 6 -33.69 -5.15 -3.62
CA ASP A 6 -34.38 -5.23 -2.33
C ASP A 6 -33.58 -4.50 -1.22
N ARG A 7 -32.68 -3.57 -1.59
CA ARG A 7 -32.04 -2.68 -0.62
C ARG A 7 -32.96 -1.49 -0.36
N ASN A 8 -33.21 -1.17 0.91
CA ASN A 8 -34.11 -0.09 1.30
C ASN A 8 -33.54 1.22 0.75
N PRO A 9 -34.32 2.11 0.10
CA PRO A 9 -33.83 3.41 -0.38
C PRO A 9 -33.12 4.25 0.69
N LYS A 10 -33.42 4.01 1.98
CA LYS A 10 -32.73 4.62 3.11
C LYS A 10 -31.28 4.15 3.29
N ASP A 11 -30.95 2.92 2.86
CA ASP A 11 -29.60 2.37 2.93
C ASP A 11 -28.63 3.10 1.98
N PHE A 12 -29.17 3.78 0.95
CA PHE A 12 -28.40 4.60 0.00
C PHE A 12 -28.30 6.08 0.40
N CYS A 13 -29.08 6.56 1.38
CA CYS A 13 -28.98 7.95 1.86
C CYS A 13 -27.64 8.20 2.56
N ASP A 14 -27.09 7.16 3.18
CA ASP A 14 -25.80 7.22 3.86
C ASP A 14 -24.62 6.92 2.93
N MET A 15 -24.85 6.67 1.64
CA MET A 15 -23.77 6.38 0.68
C MET A 15 -23.17 7.70 0.16
N PRO A 16 -21.85 7.78 -0.04
CA PRO A 16 -21.25 8.92 -0.72
C PRO A 16 -21.76 9.03 -2.15
N VAL A 17 -22.00 10.26 -2.59
CA VAL A 17 -22.30 10.58 -3.99
C VAL A 17 -21.05 10.98 -4.78
N ARG A 18 -20.02 11.43 -4.06
CA ARG A 18 -18.74 11.82 -4.64
C ARG A 18 -17.63 11.50 -3.66
N VAL A 19 -16.54 10.94 -4.18
CA VAL A 19 -15.33 10.63 -3.42
C VAL A 19 -14.14 11.18 -4.19
N THR A 20 -13.26 11.88 -3.47
CA THR A 20 -11.96 12.30 -3.98
C THR A 20 -10.89 11.73 -3.07
N VAL A 21 -9.87 11.11 -3.67
CA VAL A 21 -8.69 10.64 -2.96
C VAL A 21 -7.50 11.37 -3.53
N ASP A 22 -6.82 12.15 -2.70
CA ASP A 22 -5.54 12.77 -3.00
C ASP A 22 -4.43 11.93 -2.37
N TYR A 23 -3.43 11.54 -3.15
CA TYR A 23 -2.18 10.95 -2.68
C TYR A 23 -1.03 11.91 -2.98
N ILE A 24 -0.11 12.05 -2.02
CA ILE A 24 1.06 12.91 -2.14
C ILE A 24 2.29 12.12 -1.71
N ASN A 25 3.28 12.05 -2.61
CA ASN A 25 4.60 11.50 -2.32
C ASN A 25 5.60 12.63 -2.07
N HIS A 26 6.07 12.76 -0.84
CA HIS A 26 7.09 13.71 -0.39
C HIS A 26 8.51 13.10 -0.41
N ASP A 27 8.67 11.81 -0.74
CA ASP A 27 9.91 11.03 -0.55
C ASP A 27 10.96 11.14 -1.68
N ARG A 28 10.70 11.88 -2.77
CA ARG A 28 11.69 12.08 -3.84
C ARG A 28 12.65 13.22 -3.49
N ASP A 29 13.50 13.01 -2.49
CA ASP A 29 14.53 13.98 -2.08
C ASP A 29 15.94 13.34 -1.99
N ARG A 30 16.39 12.68 -3.06
CA ARG A 30 17.80 12.20 -3.16
C ARG A 30 18.65 12.84 -4.25
N TYR A 31 18.13 13.71 -5.12
CA TYR A 31 18.97 14.26 -6.21
C TYR A 31 18.86 15.75 -6.54
N GLU A 32 17.80 16.50 -6.25
CA GLU A 32 17.78 17.93 -6.58
C GLU A 32 16.99 18.76 -5.54
N LYS A 33 17.56 19.90 -5.14
CA LYS A 33 17.01 20.89 -4.20
C LYS A 33 15.72 21.56 -4.71
N ILE A 34 14.67 20.81 -5.04
CA ILE A 34 13.34 21.34 -5.31
C ILE A 34 12.34 20.36 -4.70
N ALA A 35 11.71 20.76 -3.59
CA ALA A 35 10.61 20.02 -2.98
C ALA A 35 9.39 20.02 -3.91
N MET A 36 9.30 19.06 -4.81
CA MET A 36 8.14 18.86 -5.68
C MET A 36 7.60 17.46 -5.45
N SER A 37 6.45 17.37 -4.79
CA SER A 37 5.78 16.11 -4.55
C SER A 37 5.05 15.64 -5.80
N ASP A 38 5.10 14.34 -6.08
CA ASP A 38 4.20 13.75 -7.07
C ASP A 38 2.80 13.72 -6.46
N THR A 39 1.80 14.13 -7.24
CA THR A 39 0.41 14.17 -6.78
C THR A 39 -0.45 13.29 -7.66
N GLU A 40 -1.21 12.41 -7.01
CA GLU A 40 -2.16 11.54 -7.67
C GLU A 40 -3.55 11.79 -7.10
N ARG A 41 -4.56 11.78 -7.97
CA ARG A 41 -5.93 12.05 -7.60
C ARG A 41 -6.85 11.03 -8.26
N LEU A 42 -7.61 10.32 -7.44
CA LEU A 42 -8.79 9.57 -7.87
C LEU A 42 -10.05 10.39 -7.57
N PHE A 43 -10.90 10.54 -8.56
CA PHE A 43 -12.19 11.21 -8.49
C PHE A 43 -13.28 10.23 -8.92
N LEU A 44 -14.32 10.14 -8.10
CA LEU A 44 -15.48 9.30 -8.32
C LEU A 44 -16.75 10.14 -8.16
N ASP A 45 -17.68 10.02 -9.08
CA ASP A 45 -19.01 10.64 -9.00
C ASP A 45 -20.08 9.61 -9.38
N CYS A 46 -20.96 9.28 -8.44
CA CYS A 46 -21.94 8.22 -8.65
C CYS A 46 -23.08 8.62 -9.57
N ASP A 47 -23.42 9.91 -9.58
CA ASP A 47 -24.58 10.41 -10.31
C ASP A 47 -24.25 10.52 -11.81
N SER A 48 -23.03 10.92 -12.16
CA SER A 48 -22.54 10.91 -13.54
C SER A 48 -21.94 9.57 -13.96
N GLY A 49 -21.56 8.71 -13.00
CA GLY A 49 -20.79 7.49 -13.25
C GLY A 49 -19.32 7.75 -13.61
N GLU A 50 -18.84 8.96 -13.35
CA GLU A 50 -17.48 9.36 -13.68
C GLU A 50 -16.47 8.74 -12.71
N ILE A 51 -15.47 8.09 -13.30
CA ILE A 51 -14.30 7.57 -12.61
C ILE A 51 -13.11 8.17 -13.34
N GLU A 52 -12.37 9.05 -12.65
CA GLU A 52 -11.23 9.74 -13.21
C GLU A 52 -10.04 9.57 -12.28
N TYR A 53 -8.91 9.17 -12.84
CA TYR A 53 -7.64 9.16 -12.14
C TYR A 53 -6.68 10.11 -12.87
N THR A 54 -6.00 10.98 -12.12
CA THR A 54 -4.98 11.90 -12.63
C THR A 54 -3.69 11.72 -11.83
N CYS A 55 -2.58 11.55 -12.52
CA CYS A 55 -1.24 11.63 -11.95
C CYS A 55 -0.52 12.86 -12.51
N VAL A 56 0.11 13.62 -11.63
CA VAL A 56 0.99 14.74 -11.96
C VAL A 56 2.36 14.42 -11.41
N ASP A 57 3.28 14.14 -12.33
CA ASP A 57 4.71 14.08 -12.06
C ASP A 57 5.25 15.50 -12.20
N ASN A 58 5.51 16.13 -11.06
CA ASN A 58 5.93 17.53 -11.02
C ASN A 58 7.40 17.72 -11.42
N VAL A 59 8.20 16.65 -11.38
CA VAL A 59 9.62 16.67 -11.79
C VAL A 59 9.74 16.74 -13.31
N PHE A 60 8.94 15.95 -14.03
CA PHE A 60 8.92 15.93 -15.49
C PHE A 60 7.83 16.82 -16.09
N GLU A 61 7.14 17.62 -15.27
CA GLU A 61 5.98 18.44 -15.64
C GLU A 61 4.93 17.65 -16.44
N ARG A 62 4.79 16.36 -16.13
CA ARG A 62 3.94 15.45 -16.89
C ARG A 62 2.62 15.24 -16.15
N ARG A 63 1.52 15.43 -16.88
CA ARG A 63 0.18 15.08 -16.41
C ARG A 63 -0.40 13.95 -17.24
N THR A 64 -0.87 12.90 -16.57
CA THR A 64 -1.56 11.77 -17.17
C THR A 64 -2.94 11.62 -16.54
N THR A 65 -3.99 11.55 -17.35
CA THR A 65 -5.37 11.40 -16.88
C THR A 65 -6.04 10.23 -17.59
N HIS A 66 -6.67 9.34 -16.81
CA HIS A 66 -7.49 8.23 -17.27
C HIS A 66 -8.90 8.44 -16.78
N LYS A 67 -9.86 8.31 -17.68
CA LYS A 67 -11.26 8.61 -17.39
C LYS A 67 -12.17 7.60 -18.07
N VAL A 68 -13.15 7.11 -17.32
CA VAL A 68 -14.25 6.32 -17.83
C VAL A 68 -15.56 6.81 -17.23
N THR A 69 -16.66 6.54 -17.94
CA THR A 69 -18.00 6.77 -17.45
C THR A 69 -18.72 5.44 -17.39
N ASP A 70 -18.85 4.89 -16.19
CA ASP A 70 -19.56 3.64 -15.91
C ASP A 70 -20.28 3.75 -14.58
N VAL A 71 -21.61 3.92 -14.65
CA VAL A 71 -22.48 4.10 -13.47
C VAL A 71 -22.44 2.88 -12.55
N HIS A 72 -22.32 1.67 -13.10
CA HIS A 72 -22.31 0.46 -12.30
C HIS A 72 -21.01 0.36 -11.49
N SER A 73 -19.86 0.53 -12.16
CA SER A 73 -18.55 0.54 -11.51
C SER A 73 -18.43 1.68 -10.49
N ALA A 74 -18.97 2.86 -10.79
CA ALA A 74 -18.98 3.98 -9.85
C ALA A 74 -19.81 3.64 -8.60
N LEU A 75 -21.00 3.03 -8.75
CA LEU A 75 -21.84 2.58 -7.64
C LEU A 75 -21.14 1.51 -6.77
N VAL A 76 -20.48 0.54 -7.40
CA VAL A 76 -19.72 -0.50 -6.68
C VAL A 76 -18.59 0.14 -5.87
N LEU A 77 -17.84 1.07 -6.47
CA LEU A 77 -16.80 1.80 -5.75
C LEU A 77 -17.36 2.62 -4.58
N MET A 78 -18.49 3.32 -4.75
CA MET A 78 -19.11 4.07 -3.65
C MET A 78 -19.52 3.15 -2.50
N GLU A 79 -20.03 1.95 -2.79
CA GLU A 79 -20.36 0.94 -1.79
C GLU A 79 -19.10 0.45 -1.05
N MET A 80 -18.01 0.20 -1.77
CA MET A 80 -16.73 -0.18 -1.17
C MET A 80 -16.17 0.93 -0.28
N PHE A 81 -16.14 2.19 -0.73
CA PHE A 81 -15.72 3.32 0.10
C PHE A 81 -16.61 3.51 1.32
N TYR A 82 -17.92 3.35 1.18
CA TYR A 82 -18.82 3.46 2.31
C TYR A 82 -18.55 2.38 3.36
N THR A 83 -18.50 1.12 2.93
CA THR A 83 -18.37 -0.04 3.80
C THR A 83 -16.97 -0.19 4.39
N CYS A 84 -15.92 0.08 3.62
CA CYS A 84 -14.53 -0.19 4.02
C CYS A 84 -13.83 1.03 4.63
N VAL A 85 -14.29 2.25 4.31
CA VAL A 85 -13.61 3.49 4.71
C VAL A 85 -14.50 4.31 5.62
N ILE A 86 -15.67 4.74 5.13
CA ILE A 86 -16.49 5.75 5.82
C ILE A 86 -17.14 5.18 7.09
N GLN A 87 -17.65 3.95 7.06
CA GLN A 87 -18.25 3.35 8.25
C GLN A 87 -17.22 3.10 9.36
N PHE A 88 -16.03 2.63 9.03
CA PHE A 88 -14.98 2.33 10.01
C PHE A 88 -14.38 3.61 10.60
N LEU A 89 -14.06 4.61 9.76
CA LEU A 89 -13.48 5.88 10.22
C LEU A 89 -14.47 6.78 10.98
N LYS A 90 -15.78 6.49 10.98
CA LYS A 90 -16.71 7.13 11.93
C LYS A 90 -16.35 6.81 13.39
N PHE A 91 -15.66 5.71 13.64
CA PHE A 91 -15.30 5.24 14.99
C PHE A 91 -13.84 5.54 15.35
N GLU A 92 -12.95 5.68 14.38
CA GLU A 92 -11.53 6.02 14.58
C GLU A 92 -11.28 7.49 14.28
N LYS A 93 -10.94 8.26 15.32
CA LYS A 93 -10.94 9.73 15.27
C LYS A 93 -9.61 10.37 15.63
N GLU A 94 -8.51 9.65 15.42
CA GLU A 94 -7.18 10.24 15.66
C GLU A 94 -6.68 10.96 14.41
N LYS A 95 -6.46 12.27 14.58
CA LYS A 95 -5.82 13.12 13.60
C LYS A 95 -4.31 12.88 13.70
N LEU A 96 -3.73 12.29 12.66
CA LEU A 96 -2.29 12.23 12.48
C LEU A 96 -1.74 13.60 12.08
N ASP A 97 -0.57 13.95 12.62
CA ASP A 97 0.19 15.13 12.20
C ASP A 97 0.79 14.87 10.80
N ARG A 98 0.63 15.82 9.88
CA ARG A 98 1.01 15.67 8.46
C ARG A 98 2.52 15.70 8.23
N ASN A 99 3.31 16.09 9.23
CA ASN A 99 4.70 16.50 9.07
C ASN A 99 5.76 15.39 9.30
N GLU A 100 5.35 14.16 9.60
CA GLU A 100 6.31 13.07 9.87
C GLU A 100 6.41 12.00 8.76
N PHE A 101 5.50 11.98 7.78
CA PHE A 101 5.42 10.89 6.81
C PHE A 101 5.79 11.32 5.40
N SER A 102 6.65 10.55 4.75
CA SER A 102 7.10 10.78 3.39
C SER A 102 6.00 10.54 2.33
N LYS A 103 4.93 9.82 2.66
CA LYS A 103 3.77 9.59 1.78
C LYS A 103 2.48 9.75 2.56
N THR A 104 1.55 10.56 2.06
CA THR A 104 0.27 10.84 2.74
C THR A 104 -0.91 10.80 1.79
N TYR A 105 -2.11 10.64 2.33
CA TYR A 105 -3.35 10.73 1.58
C TYR A 105 -4.41 11.58 2.26
N ARG A 106 -5.38 12.04 1.47
CA ARG A 106 -6.63 12.65 1.92
C ARG A 106 -7.80 12.06 1.16
N ILE A 107 -8.82 11.61 1.88
CA ILE A 107 -10.10 11.17 1.31
C ILE A 107 -11.17 12.18 1.68
N ASP A 108 -11.78 12.81 0.69
CA ASP A 108 -12.93 13.68 0.83
C ASP A 108 -14.18 12.96 0.27
N ALA A 109 -15.19 12.79 1.10
CA ALA A 109 -16.46 12.17 0.73
C ALA A 109 -17.62 13.16 0.91
N GLU A 110 -18.42 13.34 -0.13
CA GLU A 110 -19.68 14.08 -0.11
C GLU A 110 -20.83 13.08 -0.12
N MET A 111 -21.69 13.18 0.89
CA MET A 111 -22.82 12.27 1.10
C MET A 111 -24.07 12.76 0.37
N ARG A 112 -25.05 11.87 0.15
CA ARG A 112 -26.29 12.23 -0.55
C ARG A 112 -27.11 13.30 0.18
N ASP A 113 -27.00 13.39 1.50
CA ASP A 113 -27.63 14.45 2.31
C ASP A 113 -26.87 15.79 2.29
N GLY A 114 -25.76 15.87 1.54
CA GLY A 114 -24.89 17.04 1.44
C GLY A 114 -23.85 17.17 2.56
N SER A 115 -23.83 16.26 3.54
CA SER A 115 -22.78 16.23 4.54
C SER A 115 -21.44 15.86 3.92
N ARG A 116 -20.34 16.30 4.54
CA ARG A 116 -18.98 16.05 4.06
C ARG A 116 -18.11 15.46 5.15
N MET A 117 -17.30 14.48 4.75
CA MET A 117 -16.32 13.83 5.61
C MET A 117 -14.95 13.94 4.97
N THR A 118 -13.95 14.22 5.79
CA THR A 118 -12.54 14.29 5.36
C THR A 118 -11.71 13.41 6.27
N TYR A 119 -10.90 12.57 5.65
CA TYR A 119 -9.96 11.68 6.32
C TYR A 119 -8.56 11.90 5.78
N THR A 120 -7.57 11.78 6.65
CA THR A 120 -6.16 11.94 6.28
C THR A 120 -5.33 10.94 7.04
N GLY A 121 -4.34 10.36 6.39
CA GLY A 121 -3.42 9.41 7.02
C GLY A 121 -2.11 9.31 6.26
N SER A 122 -1.17 8.56 6.85
CA SER A 122 0.03 8.10 6.17
C SER A 122 -0.35 7.07 5.11
N TYR A 123 0.27 7.14 3.94
CA TYR A 123 0.08 6.14 2.88
C TYR A 123 1.06 4.97 3.09
N ASN A 124 0.89 4.31 4.23
CA ASN A 124 1.59 3.09 4.64
C ASN A 124 0.55 2.11 5.20
N ARG A 125 0.95 0.85 5.42
CA ARG A 125 0.03 -0.20 5.86
C ARG A 125 -0.80 0.17 7.09
N ASP A 126 -0.21 0.84 8.07
CA ASP A 126 -0.88 1.17 9.33
C ASP A 126 -1.83 2.37 9.22
N GLY A 127 -1.64 3.23 8.22
CA GLY A 127 -2.44 4.43 8.00
C GLY A 127 -3.56 4.26 6.98
N LEU A 128 -3.57 3.18 6.21
CA LEU A 128 -4.55 2.94 5.15
C LEU A 128 -5.86 2.36 5.70
N PRO A 129 -7.02 2.72 5.11
CA PRO A 129 -8.29 2.11 5.49
C PRO A 129 -8.32 0.60 5.25
N ASP A 130 -9.17 -0.10 5.99
CA ASP A 130 -9.43 -1.52 5.75
C ASP A 130 -9.81 -1.79 4.29
N ARG A 131 -9.29 -2.91 3.74
CA ARG A 131 -9.57 -3.37 2.37
C ARG A 131 -9.22 -2.36 1.27
N TRP A 132 -8.35 -1.39 1.54
CA TRP A 132 -7.90 -0.39 0.56
C TRP A 132 -7.39 -1.01 -0.75
N GLY A 133 -6.64 -2.11 -0.66
CA GLY A 133 -6.14 -2.82 -1.84
C GLY A 133 -7.23 -3.39 -2.75
N GLU A 134 -8.41 -3.73 -2.23
CA GLU A 134 -9.54 -4.16 -3.06
C GLU A 134 -10.14 -3.00 -3.85
N ILE A 135 -10.27 -1.84 -3.20
CA ILE A 135 -10.75 -0.61 -3.85
C ILE A 135 -9.82 -0.28 -5.02
N LEU A 136 -8.50 -0.25 -4.76
CA LEU A 136 -7.51 0.05 -5.79
C LEU A 136 -7.50 -0.97 -6.91
N TYR A 137 -7.63 -2.27 -6.60
CA TYR A 137 -7.75 -3.31 -7.61
C TYR A 137 -8.97 -3.12 -8.51
N PHE A 138 -10.11 -2.75 -7.94
CA PHE A 138 -11.32 -2.49 -8.72
C PHE A 138 -11.14 -1.26 -9.62
N VAL A 139 -10.57 -0.18 -9.10
CA VAL A 139 -10.24 1.02 -9.87
C VAL A 139 -9.24 0.69 -11.00
N GLU A 140 -8.19 -0.08 -10.70
CA GLU A 140 -7.17 -0.51 -11.68
C GLU A 140 -7.84 -1.22 -12.86
N ASN A 141 -8.65 -2.26 -12.59
CA ASN A 141 -9.35 -3.01 -13.64
C ASN A 141 -10.40 -2.19 -14.39
N THR A 142 -10.93 -1.14 -13.78
CA THR A 142 -11.93 -0.27 -14.40
C THR A 142 -11.30 0.76 -15.34
N LEU A 143 -10.16 1.33 -14.96
CA LEU A 143 -9.51 2.43 -15.67
C LEU A 143 -8.36 1.99 -16.59
N PHE A 144 -7.70 0.87 -16.27
CA PHE A 144 -6.41 0.50 -16.84
C PHE A 144 -6.42 -0.95 -17.33
N ALA A 145 -6.78 -1.16 -18.60
CA ALA A 145 -6.58 -2.45 -19.26
C ALA A 145 -5.09 -2.76 -19.53
N GLU A 146 -4.20 -1.76 -19.46
CA GLU A 146 -2.74 -1.86 -19.67
C GLU A 146 -2.01 -0.94 -18.64
N ARG A 147 -1.00 -1.48 -17.91
CA ARG A 147 -0.35 -0.96 -16.67
C ARG A 147 0.61 0.25 -16.90
N GLU A 148 1.10 1.08 -15.94
CA GLU A 148 1.44 1.04 -14.49
C GLU A 148 1.32 2.45 -13.84
N GLN A 149 0.91 2.60 -12.55
CA GLN A 149 0.97 3.87 -11.76
C GLN A 149 1.13 3.65 -10.22
N ASN A 150 1.66 4.63 -9.45
CA ASN A 150 2.15 4.42 -8.08
C ASN A 150 1.07 4.29 -6.99
N MET A 151 -0.08 4.97 -7.07
CA MET A 151 -1.23 4.72 -6.16
C MET A 151 -1.67 3.25 -6.22
N PHE A 152 -1.46 2.59 -7.36
CA PHE A 152 -1.76 1.18 -7.60
C PHE A 152 -0.54 0.26 -7.42
N ASP A 153 0.59 0.78 -6.93
CA ASP A 153 1.76 -0.02 -6.59
C ASP A 153 1.46 -0.95 -5.41
N ARG A 154 1.28 -2.22 -5.73
CA ARG A 154 1.00 -3.29 -4.75
C ARG A 154 2.09 -3.45 -3.70
N ARG A 155 3.30 -2.94 -3.95
CA ARG A 155 4.41 -2.90 -2.98
C ARG A 155 4.14 -1.95 -1.81
N VAL A 156 3.18 -1.02 -1.94
CA VAL A 156 2.93 0.06 -0.97
C VAL A 156 1.67 -0.16 -0.10
N TYR A 157 0.61 -0.82 -0.61
CA TYR A 157 -0.66 -1.01 0.14
C TYR A 157 -1.02 -2.46 0.51
N GLY A 158 -0.13 -3.42 0.24
CA GLY A 158 -0.33 -4.83 0.63
C GLY A 158 -1.31 -5.61 -0.26
N ILE A 159 -1.12 -6.94 -0.25
CA ILE A 159 -1.89 -7.95 -1.00
C ILE A 159 -3.34 -8.08 -0.44
N PRO A 160 -4.35 -8.48 -1.25
CA PRO A 160 -5.78 -8.25 -1.01
C PRO A 160 -6.34 -8.74 0.33
N ALA A 161 -7.47 -8.16 0.73
CA ALA A 161 -8.16 -8.55 1.95
C ALA A 161 -8.54 -10.04 1.93
N GLY A 162 -8.06 -10.73 2.95
CA GLY A 162 -7.90 -12.18 3.01
C GLY A 162 -6.59 -12.57 3.73
N ALA A 163 -5.59 -11.68 3.74
CA ALA A 163 -4.31 -11.88 4.43
C ALA A 163 -4.29 -11.50 5.93
N HIS A 164 -5.42 -11.08 6.50
CA HIS A 164 -5.48 -10.45 7.84
C HIS A 164 -5.54 -11.41 9.05
N ASN A 165 -5.30 -12.72 8.89
CA ASN A 165 -5.37 -13.66 10.02
C ASN A 165 -4.10 -14.53 10.13
N GLY A 166 -3.06 -14.01 10.79
CA GLY A 166 -1.94 -14.83 11.26
C GLY A 166 -1.05 -15.47 10.18
N ASN A 167 -0.91 -14.81 9.02
CA ASN A 167 -0.07 -15.31 7.95
C ASN A 167 1.38 -14.80 8.10
N TYR A 168 2.34 -15.72 8.05
CA TYR A 168 3.78 -15.47 8.03
C TYR A 168 4.24 -15.08 6.63
N ILE A 169 5.11 -14.07 6.57
CA ILE A 169 5.67 -13.55 5.31
C ILE A 169 6.97 -14.30 5.06
N TYR A 170 6.97 -15.19 4.08
CA TYR A 170 8.13 -15.96 3.66
C TYR A 170 8.78 -15.29 2.45
N CYS A 171 9.99 -14.81 2.63
CA CYS A 171 10.82 -14.26 1.58
C CYS A 171 11.84 -15.31 1.13
N GLY A 172 11.76 -15.69 -0.14
CA GLY A 172 12.82 -16.46 -0.80
C GLY A 172 13.94 -15.51 -1.19
N VAL A 173 15.15 -15.75 -0.70
CA VAL A 173 16.34 -14.94 -1.00
C VAL A 173 17.39 -15.73 -1.76
N ARG A 174 18.16 -15.06 -2.60
CA ARG A 174 19.28 -15.61 -3.35
C ARG A 174 20.53 -14.80 -3.07
N PHE A 175 21.60 -15.50 -2.70
CA PHE A 175 22.92 -14.90 -2.52
C PHE A 175 23.63 -14.72 -3.85
N GLU A 176 24.48 -13.70 -3.94
CA GLU A 176 25.28 -13.44 -5.13
C GLU A 176 26.12 -14.67 -5.51
N GLY A 177 26.12 -15.01 -6.81
CA GLY A 177 26.81 -16.20 -7.33
C GLY A 177 26.18 -17.55 -6.94
N GLY A 178 25.12 -17.55 -6.13
CA GLY A 178 24.40 -18.74 -5.71
C GLY A 178 23.20 -19.07 -6.61
N SER A 179 22.96 -20.35 -6.88
CA SER A 179 21.75 -20.82 -7.59
C SER A 179 20.61 -21.25 -6.67
N ARG A 180 20.86 -21.32 -5.36
CA ARG A 180 19.89 -21.79 -4.36
C ARG A 180 19.09 -20.62 -3.79
N VAL A 181 17.80 -20.87 -3.55
CA VAL A 181 16.89 -19.97 -2.85
C VAL A 181 16.74 -20.46 -1.42
N TYR A 182 16.88 -19.53 -0.46
CA TYR A 182 16.72 -19.78 0.96
C TYR A 182 15.52 -18.99 1.49
N HIS A 183 14.80 -19.53 2.46
CA HIS A 183 13.60 -18.89 2.98
C HIS A 183 13.89 -18.21 4.31
N TYR A 184 13.43 -16.97 4.43
CA TYR A 184 13.47 -16.15 5.64
C TYR A 184 12.08 -15.62 5.94
N ILE A 185 11.80 -15.36 7.22
CA ILE A 185 10.58 -14.70 7.65
C ILE A 185 10.82 -13.20 7.70
N ALA A 186 9.90 -12.43 7.14
CA ALA A 186 9.86 -10.99 7.35
C ALA A 186 8.90 -10.65 8.50
N ASP A 187 9.37 -9.84 9.44
CA ASP A 187 8.53 -9.32 10.53
C ASP A 187 7.63 -8.17 10.07
N ARG A 188 7.95 -7.58 8.91
CA ARG A 188 7.23 -6.45 8.32
C ARG A 188 6.99 -6.71 6.84
N ASP A 189 5.80 -6.37 6.37
CA ASP A 189 5.39 -6.51 4.97
C ASP A 189 5.86 -5.30 4.14
N VAL A 190 7.16 -5.11 4.08
CA VAL A 190 7.82 -3.95 3.43
C VAL A 190 8.74 -4.36 2.29
N TYR A 191 8.92 -5.67 2.09
CA TYR A 191 9.90 -6.24 1.19
C TYR A 191 9.26 -6.72 -0.12
N SER A 192 9.96 -6.49 -1.22
CA SER A 192 9.54 -6.81 -2.59
C SER A 192 10.60 -7.65 -3.32
N VAL A 193 10.16 -8.36 -4.36
CA VAL A 193 11.09 -9.06 -5.26
C VAL A 193 12.02 -8.05 -5.93
N GLY A 194 13.32 -8.32 -5.85
CA GLY A 194 14.41 -7.44 -6.32
C GLY A 194 15.07 -6.63 -5.21
N ASP A 195 14.49 -6.56 -4.00
CA ASP A 195 15.11 -5.84 -2.88
C ASP A 195 16.36 -6.58 -2.38
N ILE A 196 17.38 -5.82 -1.99
CA ILE A 196 18.56 -6.37 -1.31
C ILE A 196 18.38 -6.22 0.20
N VAL A 197 18.51 -7.34 0.91
CA VAL A 197 18.25 -7.43 2.36
C VAL A 197 19.42 -8.04 3.11
N MET A 198 19.54 -7.66 4.37
CA MET A 198 20.51 -8.22 5.31
C MET A 198 19.92 -9.41 6.05
N VAL A 199 20.56 -10.58 5.91
CA VAL A 199 20.08 -11.84 6.48
C VAL A 199 21.18 -12.60 7.23
N PRO A 200 20.85 -13.31 8.32
CA PRO A 200 21.82 -14.11 9.05
C PRO A 200 22.09 -15.46 8.35
N VAL A 201 23.37 -15.80 8.17
CA VAL A 201 23.86 -17.00 7.47
C VAL A 201 24.65 -17.89 8.44
N GLY A 202 24.49 -19.21 8.27
CA GLY A 202 25.21 -20.22 9.07
C GLY A 202 24.83 -20.25 10.55
N SER A 203 25.48 -21.10 11.34
CA SER A 203 25.22 -21.27 12.77
C SER A 203 25.76 -20.14 13.65
N TYR A 204 26.73 -19.37 13.14
CA TYR A 204 27.36 -18.25 13.86
C TYR A 204 26.72 -16.88 13.58
N GLY A 205 25.67 -16.84 12.75
CA GLY A 205 24.88 -15.62 12.55
C GLY A 205 25.57 -14.52 11.76
N HIS A 206 26.54 -14.85 10.89
CA HIS A 206 27.18 -13.87 10.02
C HIS A 206 26.11 -13.19 9.13
N ILE A 207 26.10 -11.87 9.09
CA ILE A 207 25.13 -11.10 8.30
C ILE A 207 25.63 -11.02 6.86
N SER A 208 24.76 -11.30 5.89
CA SER A 208 25.10 -11.26 4.47
C SER A 208 23.96 -10.62 3.68
N GLU A 209 24.34 -9.94 2.60
CA GLU A 209 23.40 -9.43 1.61
C GLU A 209 22.81 -10.56 0.77
N ALA A 210 21.52 -10.48 0.47
CA ALA A 210 20.83 -11.37 -0.46
C ALA A 210 19.70 -10.63 -1.19
N GLU A 211 19.43 -11.01 -2.44
CA GLU A 211 18.32 -10.48 -3.24
C GLU A 211 17.05 -11.29 -2.98
N ILE A 212 15.93 -10.60 -2.76
CA ILE A 212 14.62 -11.24 -2.67
C ILE A 212 14.15 -11.68 -4.05
N VAL A 213 13.87 -12.97 -4.20
CA VAL A 213 13.40 -13.57 -5.45
C VAL A 213 11.96 -14.09 -5.38
N SER A 214 11.39 -14.22 -4.16
CA SER A 214 9.96 -14.47 -3.95
C SER A 214 9.47 -13.90 -2.62
N VAL A 215 8.20 -13.53 -2.55
CA VAL A 215 7.49 -13.16 -1.32
C VAL A 215 6.15 -13.89 -1.30
N GLU A 216 5.95 -14.72 -0.28
CA GLU A 216 4.81 -15.61 -0.16
C GLU A 216 4.22 -15.52 1.25
N TYR A 217 2.92 -15.82 1.39
CA TYR A 217 2.19 -15.66 2.65
C TYR A 217 1.56 -17.00 3.05
N PHE A 218 1.83 -17.45 4.27
CA PHE A 218 1.38 -18.75 4.75
C PHE A 218 0.74 -18.63 6.12
N GLY A 219 -0.42 -19.26 6.32
CA GLY A 219 -0.94 -19.46 7.68
C GLY A 219 -0.01 -20.34 8.50
N GLU A 220 -0.05 -20.25 9.84
CA GLU A 220 0.83 -20.99 10.76
C GLU A 220 0.94 -22.50 10.45
N LYS A 221 -0.13 -23.12 9.95
CA LYS A 221 -0.19 -24.56 9.63
C LYS A 221 0.27 -24.93 8.23
N ASP A 222 0.39 -23.94 7.35
CA ASP A 222 0.66 -24.11 5.92
C ASP A 222 2.07 -23.62 5.54
N VAL A 223 2.89 -23.24 6.53
CA VAL A 223 4.25 -22.74 6.32
C VAL A 223 5.13 -23.79 5.64
N PRO A 224 5.97 -23.40 4.65
CA PRO A 224 6.86 -24.33 3.96
C PRO A 224 7.97 -24.86 4.86
N TRP A 225 8.31 -24.12 5.92
CA TRP A 225 9.30 -24.49 6.92
C TRP A 225 8.77 -24.16 8.33
N PRO A 226 9.18 -24.90 9.38
CA PRO A 226 8.80 -24.56 10.73
C PRO A 226 9.30 -23.17 11.12
N ILE A 227 8.42 -22.41 11.75
CA ILE A 227 8.60 -21.01 12.09
C ILE A 227 9.77 -20.84 13.04
N GLU A 228 9.84 -21.68 14.07
CA GLU A 228 10.91 -21.69 15.08
C GLU A 228 12.31 -21.99 14.52
N LEU A 229 12.37 -22.59 13.32
CA LEU A 229 13.61 -22.96 12.65
C LEU A 229 13.97 -22.01 11.51
N THR A 230 13.03 -21.15 11.12
CA THR A 230 13.22 -20.22 10.01
C THR A 230 13.77 -18.91 10.55
N LYS A 231 14.83 -18.43 9.93
CA LYS A 231 15.49 -17.19 10.34
C LYS A 231 14.73 -15.98 9.83
N HIS A 232 14.90 -14.85 10.51
CA HIS A 232 14.24 -13.61 10.14
C HIS A 232 15.16 -12.70 9.31
N ILE A 233 14.57 -11.90 8.43
CA ILE A 233 15.25 -10.78 7.77
C ILE A 233 15.56 -9.72 8.82
N ILE A 234 16.76 -9.14 8.78
CA ILE A 234 17.18 -8.12 9.75
C ILE A 234 16.67 -6.74 9.32
N CYS A 235 17.00 -6.32 8.09
CA CYS A 235 16.58 -5.03 7.53
C CYS A 235 16.88 -4.96 6.02
N CYS A 236 16.44 -3.87 5.38
CA CYS A 236 16.88 -3.52 4.02
C CYS A 236 18.36 -3.12 4.04
N GLN A 237 19.07 -3.32 2.93
CA GLN A 237 20.47 -2.89 2.79
C GLN A 237 20.61 -1.36 3.00
N GLU A 238 19.61 -0.58 2.60
CA GLU A 238 19.59 0.88 2.76
C GLU A 238 19.50 1.35 4.22
N ASP A 239 19.06 0.48 5.14
CA ASP A 239 19.06 0.78 6.58
C ASP A 239 20.42 0.47 7.24
N TRP A 240 21.36 -0.07 6.47
CA TRP A 240 22.71 -0.46 6.89
C TRP A 240 23.74 0.62 6.53
N ASP A 241 23.46 1.87 6.87
CA ASP A 241 24.42 2.97 6.79
C ASP A 241 25.34 2.95 8.03
N ASP A 242 26.45 2.22 7.90
CA ASP A 242 27.83 2.54 8.34
C ASP A 242 28.09 3.27 9.69
N ASP A 243 27.45 2.88 10.79
CA ASP A 243 27.92 3.19 12.16
C ASP A 243 28.99 2.17 12.62
N SER A 244 29.99 1.90 11.78
CA SER A 244 31.15 1.08 12.13
C SER A 244 32.48 1.83 12.01
N ASP A 245 32.53 3.06 12.54
CA ASP A 245 33.69 3.48 13.33
C ASP A 245 33.75 2.60 14.60
N PHE A 246 34.04 1.32 14.43
CA PHE A 246 34.62 0.52 15.51
C PHE A 246 36.03 1.07 15.71
N ASP A 247 36.20 1.89 16.74
CA ASP A 247 37.49 2.32 17.26
C ASP A 247 38.45 1.13 17.32
N ASP A 248 39.39 1.09 16.39
CA ASP A 248 40.52 0.16 16.33
C ASP A 248 41.59 0.56 17.37
N ASP A 249 41.18 1.01 18.56
CA ASP A 249 42.04 1.61 19.58
C ASP A 249 41.76 1.12 21.01
N LEU A 250 41.42 -0.16 21.15
CA LEU A 250 41.56 -0.90 22.42
C LEU A 250 42.37 -2.18 22.22
N CYS A 251 43.60 -2.00 21.74
CA CYS A 251 44.72 -2.89 22.01
C CYS A 251 45.93 -2.06 22.41
N LEU A 252 45.99 -1.67 23.70
CA LEU A 252 47.18 -1.68 24.56
C LEU A 252 46.82 -1.35 26.02
#